data_AF-A0A398CQX3-F1
#
_entry.id   AF-A0A398CQX3-F1
#
_cell.length_a   1.000
_cell.length_b   1.000
_cell.length_c   1.000
_cell.angle_alpha   90.00
_cell.angle_beta   90.00
_cell.angle_gamma   90.00
#
_symmetry.space_group_name_H-M   'P 1'
#
loop_
_entity.id
_entity.type
_entity.pdbx_description
1 polymer ?
#
loop_
_entity_poly.entity_id
_entity_poly.type
_entity_poly.pdbx_seq_one_letter_code
_entity_poly.pdbx_strand_id
1 'polypeptide(L)'
;MGLLELEPERQVLLYDMHHIISDGVSMDILVREFVGLYGGQTLPAPRLQYKDYAVWQQAFMQSEAMKRQETYWLETFSGELPVLEMPTDYPRPAVQSFKGDQIQFVLDGELSAGLNRIAAETGTTLYMVLLAGYSALLSKYTGQEDIVVGTPIAGRPHADVENIIGMFVNTLAMRSRPAGEKTFTAYLQEVKEVALQAYEHQEYPFEELVEKLNVRRDLSRNPIFDTMFSLQNMSEEETEIEEMRFSPYGFEHSASKFDMSLTAVETGREIGLSLSYCTAIYTKETAERLGRHYVALLRDISSQTAKQLKAIELLSAEEKRQLLHAFNDTKASYPADQTIQGLFEEQVKKTPDHTAVVLESESLTYAELNGRANQLARVLRGKGVGADRIVGILAERSLEMIVGILGILKAGGAYLPIDPDYPAERIGYMLEDSGADILLTQKRLQGQTMGFAGEVLHVDDERLYALDNTDLDHTGSSKDLAYVIYTSGSTGKPKGVMIEQDGVINALLWRKQAYGFNETHSVLQLFSYSFDGFVTSFFTPILSGARAILLQDTRNPYAIVKAIATSKVSHFICVPSLFQAIQEYLSHRC
;
A
#
# COMPACT_ATOMS: atom_id res chain seq x y z
N MET A 1 13.55 34.13 -30.93
CA MET A 1 13.43 35.18 -29.88
C MET A 1 12.19 36.00 -30.17
N GLY A 2 11.52 36.51 -29.13
CA GLY A 2 10.38 37.41 -29.22
C GLY A 2 10.38 38.38 -28.04
N LEU A 3 9.82 39.58 -28.22
CA LEU A 3 9.65 40.56 -27.15
C LEU A 3 8.16 40.80 -26.97
N LEU A 4 7.67 40.63 -25.74
CA LEU A 4 6.29 40.88 -25.38
C LEU A 4 6.22 42.15 -24.54
N GLU A 5 5.42 43.12 -24.98
CA GLU A 5 5.11 44.30 -24.18
C GLU A 5 4.00 43.95 -23.18
N LEU A 6 4.28 44.08 -21.88
CA LEU A 6 3.27 43.93 -20.84
C LEU A 6 2.67 45.30 -20.49
N GLU A 7 3.56 46.28 -20.29
CA GLU A 7 3.26 47.69 -19.97
C GLU A 7 4.32 48.58 -20.66
N PRO A 8 4.13 49.92 -20.76
CA PRO A 8 5.05 50.79 -21.49
C PRO A 8 6.53 50.70 -21.07
N GLU A 9 6.78 50.42 -19.78
CA GLU A 9 8.13 50.31 -19.19
C GLU A 9 8.45 48.87 -18.75
N ARG A 10 7.66 47.88 -19.21
CA ARG A 10 7.82 46.47 -18.82
C ARG A 10 7.62 45.54 -20.00
N GLN A 11 8.71 44.91 -20.42
CA GLN A 11 8.68 43.90 -21.48
C GLN A 11 9.21 42.55 -20.98
N VAL A 12 8.81 41.46 -21.65
CA VAL A 12 9.34 40.12 -21.46
C VAL A 12 10.08 39.69 -22.72
N LEU A 13 11.38 39.43 -22.59
CA LEU A 13 12.18 38.85 -23.65
C LEU A 13 12.11 37.32 -23.58
N LEU A 14 11.60 36.71 -24.65
CA LEU A 14 11.50 35.27 -24.82
C LEU A 14 12.57 34.78 -25.79
N TYR A 15 13.29 33.74 -25.40
CA TYR A 15 14.18 33.01 -26.29
C TYR A 15 14.05 31.52 -26.01
N ASP A 16 14.04 30.73 -27.08
CA ASP A 16 13.86 29.28 -27.04
C ASP A 16 15.03 28.65 -27.80
N MET A 17 15.72 27.74 -27.12
CA MET A 17 16.89 27.04 -27.63
C MET A 17 16.76 25.56 -27.32
N HIS A 18 16.98 24.73 -28.35
CA HIS A 18 17.00 23.29 -28.13
C HIS A 18 18.21 22.90 -27.28
N HIS A 19 18.01 22.04 -26.29
CA HIS A 19 19.04 21.63 -25.33
C HIS A 19 20.26 20.90 -25.95
N ILE A 20 20.25 20.65 -27.26
CA ILE A 20 21.38 20.07 -28.00
C ILE A 20 22.46 21.11 -28.36
N ILE A 21 22.08 22.39 -28.41
CA ILE A 21 22.99 23.50 -28.71
C ILE A 21 23.28 24.38 -27.49
N SER A 22 22.66 24.10 -26.34
CA SER A 22 22.80 24.90 -25.13
C SER A 22 22.47 24.09 -23.88
N ASP A 23 23.13 24.43 -22.78
CA ASP A 23 22.84 24.00 -21.42
C ASP A 23 22.63 25.22 -20.49
N GLY A 24 22.41 24.99 -19.18
CA GLY A 24 22.18 26.07 -18.23
C GLY A 24 23.31 27.13 -18.19
N VAL A 25 24.56 26.69 -18.26
CA VAL A 25 25.73 27.60 -18.32
C VAL A 25 25.74 28.39 -19.63
N SER A 26 25.39 27.75 -20.75
CA SER A 26 25.27 28.42 -22.04
C SER A 26 24.22 29.52 -22.04
N MET A 27 23.12 29.33 -21.30
CA MET A 27 22.07 30.34 -21.17
C MET A 27 22.56 31.54 -20.37
N ASP A 28 23.30 31.32 -19.28
CA ASP A 28 23.93 32.41 -18.51
C ASP A 28 24.94 33.20 -19.36
N ILE A 29 25.83 32.51 -20.09
CA ILE A 29 26.77 33.14 -21.02
C ILE A 29 26.02 34.00 -22.04
N LEU A 30 24.98 33.45 -22.67
CA LEU A 30 24.20 34.16 -23.68
C LEU A 30 23.54 35.42 -23.11
N VAL A 31 22.92 35.33 -21.93
CA VAL A 31 22.27 36.49 -21.28
C VAL A 31 23.32 37.54 -20.91
N ARG A 32 24.43 37.14 -20.30
CA ARG A 32 25.52 38.04 -19.91
C ARG A 32 26.14 38.76 -21.12
N GLU A 33 26.40 38.03 -22.20
CA GLU A 33 26.94 38.60 -23.44
C GLU A 33 25.93 39.52 -24.14
N PHE A 34 24.65 39.14 -24.16
CA PHE A 34 23.58 39.95 -24.71
C PHE A 34 23.44 41.28 -23.96
N VAL A 35 23.39 41.23 -22.63
CA VAL A 35 23.38 42.40 -21.73
C VAL A 35 24.63 43.26 -21.99
N GLY A 36 25.83 42.67 -22.01
CA GLY A 36 27.07 43.39 -22.26
C GLY A 36 27.07 44.14 -23.59
N LEU A 37 26.64 43.49 -24.68
CA LEU A 37 26.50 44.12 -26.00
C LEU A 37 25.48 45.26 -25.99
N TYR A 38 24.37 45.10 -25.27
CA TYR A 38 23.34 46.14 -25.15
C TYR A 38 23.87 47.37 -24.41
N GLY A 39 24.72 47.17 -23.39
CA GLY A 39 25.44 48.24 -22.69
C GLY A 39 26.65 48.82 -23.45
N GLY A 40 26.81 48.49 -24.74
CA GLY A 40 27.88 49.04 -25.59
C GLY A 40 29.26 48.36 -25.43
N GLN A 41 29.35 47.23 -24.72
CA GLN A 41 30.61 46.48 -24.64
C GLN A 41 30.96 45.84 -25.98
N THR A 42 32.25 45.71 -26.28
CA THR A 42 32.75 44.91 -27.41
C THR A 42 33.20 43.55 -26.91
N LEU A 43 32.60 42.48 -27.41
CA LEU A 43 32.98 41.12 -27.04
C LEU A 43 34.18 40.62 -27.88
N PRO A 44 35.16 39.93 -27.27
CA PRO A 44 36.22 39.28 -28.02
C PRO A 44 35.68 38.12 -28.86
N ALA A 45 36.30 37.85 -30.01
CA ALA A 45 35.98 36.66 -30.79
C ALA A 45 36.32 35.38 -29.98
N PRO A 46 35.44 34.36 -29.97
CA PRO A 46 35.69 33.14 -29.22
C PRO A 46 36.91 32.41 -29.78
N ARG A 47 37.88 32.10 -28.90
CA ARG A 47 39.13 31.41 -29.26
C ARG A 47 38.90 29.97 -29.70
N LEU A 48 37.88 29.32 -29.14
CA LEU A 48 37.49 27.94 -29.38
C LEU A 48 35.99 27.88 -29.63
N GLN A 49 35.56 26.90 -30.42
CA GLN A 49 34.16 26.62 -30.69
C GLN A 49 33.80 25.22 -30.17
N TYR A 50 32.51 24.95 -29.97
CA TYR A 50 32.03 23.64 -29.51
C TYR A 50 32.49 22.48 -30.42
N LYS A 51 32.63 22.72 -31.73
CA LYS A 51 33.14 21.72 -32.67
C LYS A 51 34.58 21.28 -32.34
N ASP A 52 35.41 22.18 -31.83
CA ASP A 52 36.80 21.90 -31.48
C ASP A 52 36.86 21.02 -30.24
N TYR A 53 35.98 21.31 -29.26
CA TYR A 53 35.75 20.44 -28.11
C TYR A 53 35.24 19.06 -28.51
N ALA A 54 34.27 18.96 -29.42
CA ALA A 54 33.73 17.68 -29.89
C ALA A 54 34.81 16.79 -30.54
N VAL A 55 35.69 17.37 -31.37
CA VAL A 55 36.83 16.65 -31.97
C VAL A 55 37.82 16.20 -30.89
N TRP A 56 38.13 17.06 -29.93
CA TRP A 56 39.00 16.71 -28.80
C TRP A 56 38.41 15.57 -27.96
N GLN A 57 37.12 15.63 -27.63
CA GLN A 57 36.42 14.63 -26.84
C GLN A 57 36.44 13.27 -27.56
N GLN A 58 36.17 13.23 -28.87
CA GLN A 58 36.27 11.99 -29.66
C GLN A 58 37.66 11.36 -29.63
N ALA A 59 38.72 12.18 -29.70
CA ALA A 59 40.08 11.68 -29.57
C ALA A 59 40.37 11.18 -28.13
N PHE A 60 39.87 11.91 -27.13
CA PHE A 60 40.01 11.56 -25.72
C PHE A 60 39.28 10.26 -25.34
N MET A 61 38.17 9.93 -26.02
CA MET A 61 37.45 8.66 -25.83
C MET A 61 38.32 7.42 -26.08
N GLN A 62 39.37 7.53 -26.90
CA GLN A 62 40.30 6.44 -27.19
C GLN A 62 41.48 6.35 -26.21
N SER A 63 41.55 7.26 -25.25
CA SER A 63 42.65 7.34 -24.29
C SER A 63 42.57 6.26 -23.21
N GLU A 64 43.72 5.98 -22.58
CA GLU A 64 43.78 5.11 -21.40
C GLU A 64 43.04 5.71 -20.19
N ALA A 65 42.99 7.04 -20.09
CA ALA A 65 42.22 7.73 -19.05
C ALA A 65 40.73 7.43 -19.17
N MET A 66 40.17 7.48 -20.39
CA MET A 66 38.76 7.13 -20.61
C MET A 66 38.46 5.67 -20.27
N LYS A 67 39.34 4.74 -20.63
CA LYS A 67 39.18 3.31 -20.27
C LYS A 67 39.15 3.08 -18.76
N ARG A 68 39.89 3.86 -17.97
CA ARG A 68 39.82 3.80 -16.50
C ARG A 68 38.45 4.27 -15.99
N GLN A 69 37.92 5.37 -16.54
CA GLN A 69 36.57 5.85 -16.20
C GLN A 69 35.48 4.84 -16.59
N GLU A 70 35.58 4.24 -17.77
CA GLU A 70 34.70 3.15 -18.19
C GLU A 70 34.72 1.99 -17.19
N THR A 71 35.91 1.53 -16.81
CA THR A 71 36.08 0.38 -15.90
C THR A 71 35.39 0.66 -14.57
N TYR A 72 35.61 1.83 -13.98
CA TYR A 72 34.95 2.26 -12.74
C TYR A 72 33.42 2.18 -12.84
N TRP A 73 32.82 2.72 -13.91
CA TRP A 73 31.37 2.73 -14.05
C TRP A 73 30.80 1.34 -14.28
N LEU A 74 31.44 0.50 -15.10
CA LEU A 74 31.02 -0.88 -15.32
C LEU A 74 31.14 -1.74 -14.05
N GLU A 75 32.17 -1.52 -13.24
CA GLU A 75 32.33 -2.20 -11.94
C GLU A 75 31.27 -1.74 -10.92
N THR A 76 31.01 -0.42 -10.84
CA THR A 76 29.99 0.17 -9.96
C THR A 76 28.59 -0.36 -10.24
N PHE A 77 28.28 -0.58 -11.51
CA PHE A 77 27.00 -1.10 -12.00
C PHE A 77 27.03 -2.60 -12.32
N SER A 78 28.05 -3.31 -11.84
CA SER A 78 28.09 -4.77 -11.94
C SER A 78 26.96 -5.42 -11.11
N GLY A 79 26.54 -6.60 -11.54
CA GLY A 79 25.44 -7.34 -10.92
C GLY A 79 24.06 -6.87 -11.38
N GLU A 80 23.06 -7.09 -10.52
CA GLU A 80 21.69 -6.67 -10.81
C GLU A 80 21.53 -5.17 -10.59
N LEU A 81 20.88 -4.51 -11.56
CA LEU A 81 20.55 -3.09 -11.49
C LEU A 81 19.23 -2.93 -10.73
N PRO A 82 19.19 -2.11 -9.66
CA PRO A 82 17.95 -1.87 -8.94
C PRO A 82 17.00 -1.06 -9.81
N VAL A 83 15.72 -1.44 -9.82
CA VAL A 83 14.63 -0.63 -10.36
C VAL A 83 13.91 0.02 -9.19
N LEU A 84 13.75 1.34 -9.21
CA LEU A 84 13.08 2.05 -8.13
C LEU A 84 11.57 1.81 -8.19
N GLU A 85 11.02 1.16 -7.16
CA GLU A 85 9.59 0.81 -7.08
C GLU A 85 8.86 1.67 -6.06
N MET A 86 8.73 2.96 -6.39
CA MET A 86 7.94 3.91 -5.60
C MET A 86 6.44 3.53 -5.61
N PRO A 87 5.73 3.68 -4.47
CA PRO A 87 4.27 3.62 -4.47
C PRO A 87 3.68 4.72 -5.37
N THR A 88 2.99 4.34 -6.44
CA THR A 88 2.33 5.27 -7.37
C THR A 88 0.81 5.34 -7.11
N ASP A 89 0.19 6.47 -7.46
CA ASP A 89 -1.26 6.66 -7.34
C ASP A 89 -2.02 6.04 -8.53
N TYR A 90 -1.35 5.98 -9.68
CA TYR A 90 -1.88 5.41 -10.92
C TYR A 90 -0.96 4.30 -11.45
N PRO A 91 -1.52 3.33 -12.22
CA PRO A 91 -0.68 2.34 -12.90
C PRO A 91 0.26 3.03 -13.89
N ARG A 92 1.53 2.60 -13.90
CA ARG A 92 2.53 3.13 -14.85
C ARG A 92 2.06 2.90 -16.30
N PRO A 93 2.05 3.93 -17.16
CA PRO A 93 1.77 3.77 -18.59
C PRO A 93 2.80 2.87 -19.29
N ALA A 94 2.39 2.18 -20.35
CA ALA A 94 3.30 1.31 -21.12
C ALA A 94 4.43 2.06 -21.86
N VAL A 95 4.27 3.37 -22.06
CA VAL A 95 5.27 4.28 -22.65
C VAL A 95 5.36 5.50 -21.77
N GLN A 96 6.58 5.96 -21.50
CA GLN A 96 6.88 7.08 -20.63
C GLN A 96 6.08 8.33 -21.01
N SER A 97 5.55 9.01 -19.99
CA SER A 97 4.87 10.30 -20.15
C SER A 97 5.73 11.43 -19.60
N PHE A 98 5.78 12.52 -20.34
CA PHE A 98 6.50 13.73 -19.94
C PHE A 98 5.60 14.80 -19.31
N LYS A 99 4.31 14.50 -19.11
CA LYS A 99 3.40 15.42 -18.42
C LYS A 99 3.82 15.53 -16.96
N GLY A 100 4.08 16.75 -16.53
CA GLY A 100 4.55 17.03 -15.18
C GLY A 100 3.79 18.15 -14.52
N ASP A 101 3.98 18.22 -13.22
CA ASP A 101 3.62 19.35 -12.38
C ASP A 101 4.74 19.52 -11.33
N GLN A 102 4.73 20.64 -10.62
CA GLN A 102 5.79 21.01 -9.71
C GLN A 102 5.21 21.57 -8.42
N ILE A 103 5.81 21.18 -7.30
CA ILE A 103 5.58 21.80 -6.01
C ILE A 103 6.87 22.41 -5.48
N GLN A 104 6.73 23.45 -4.66
CA GLN A 104 7.83 24.14 -4.02
C GLN A 104 7.65 24.12 -2.51
N PHE A 105 8.76 24.05 -1.80
CA PHE A 105 8.82 24.11 -0.35
C PHE A 105 10.18 24.66 0.08
N VAL A 106 10.29 25.17 1.29
CA VAL A 106 11.49 25.88 1.76
C VAL A 106 12.00 25.24 3.03
N LEU A 107 13.32 25.08 3.11
CA LEU A 107 14.02 24.79 4.36
C LEU A 107 14.32 26.13 5.05
N ASP A 108 13.72 26.34 6.21
CA ASP A 108 13.95 27.54 7.01
C ASP A 108 15.45 27.74 7.34
N GLY A 109 15.81 28.96 7.77
CA GLY A 109 17.21 29.30 8.02
C GLY A 109 17.86 28.50 9.15
N GLU A 110 17.08 28.00 10.13
CA GLU A 110 17.61 27.16 11.21
C GLU A 110 17.99 25.78 10.67
N LEU A 111 17.10 25.16 9.90
CA LEU A 111 17.34 23.86 9.26
C LEU A 111 18.49 23.96 8.25
N SER A 112 18.49 24.99 7.41
CA SER A 112 19.55 25.23 6.42
C SER A 112 20.92 25.41 7.08
N ALA A 113 21.01 26.15 8.18
CA ALA A 113 22.24 26.28 8.96
C ALA A 113 22.67 24.96 9.61
N GLY A 114 21.72 24.16 10.10
CA GLY A 114 21.97 22.83 10.65
C GLY A 114 22.55 21.87 9.61
N LEU A 115 21.99 21.83 8.40
CA LEU A 115 22.49 21.00 7.31
C LEU A 115 23.89 21.43 6.85
N ASN A 116 24.14 22.74 6.76
CA ASN A 116 25.49 23.26 6.47
C ASN A 116 26.50 22.92 7.58
N ARG A 117 26.08 22.90 8.84
CA ARG A 117 26.92 22.48 9.96
C ARG A 117 27.28 20.99 9.84
N ILE A 118 26.31 20.13 9.51
CA ILE A 118 26.58 18.72 9.24
C ILE A 118 27.65 18.61 8.16
N ALA A 119 27.46 19.30 7.03
CA ALA A 119 28.40 19.28 5.92
C ALA A 119 29.83 19.65 6.37
N ALA A 120 29.98 20.73 7.14
CA ALA A 120 31.26 21.17 7.67
C ALA A 120 31.89 20.15 8.65
N GLU A 121 31.11 19.62 9.59
CA GLU A 121 31.59 18.68 10.63
C GLU A 121 31.97 17.31 10.06
N THR A 122 31.29 16.85 9.01
CA THR A 122 31.56 15.56 8.36
C THR A 122 32.53 15.67 7.19
N GLY A 123 32.98 16.89 6.86
CA GLY A 123 33.85 17.15 5.71
C GLY A 123 33.19 16.74 4.39
N THR A 124 31.89 17.02 4.25
CA THR A 124 31.06 16.76 3.05
C THR A 124 30.55 18.09 2.48
N THR A 125 29.90 18.04 1.33
CA THR A 125 29.21 19.20 0.77
C THR A 125 27.73 19.20 1.14
N LEU A 126 27.06 20.35 1.05
CA LEU A 126 25.60 20.44 1.21
C LEU A 126 24.88 19.50 0.22
N TYR A 127 25.36 19.42 -1.03
CA TYR A 127 24.87 18.46 -2.02
C TYR A 127 24.87 17.02 -1.51
N MET A 128 25.99 16.55 -0.92
CA MET A 128 26.09 15.19 -0.39
C MET A 128 25.10 14.95 0.76
N VAL A 129 24.91 15.94 1.64
CA VAL A 129 23.93 15.84 2.75
C VAL A 129 22.51 15.71 2.22
N LEU A 130 22.12 16.56 1.27
CA LEU A 130 20.79 16.54 0.69
C LEU A 130 20.54 15.28 -0.14
N LEU A 131 21.52 14.83 -0.94
CA LEU A 131 21.45 13.57 -1.70
C LEU A 131 21.34 12.35 -0.78
N ALA A 132 22.09 12.32 0.32
CA ALA A 132 21.97 11.27 1.34
C ALA A 132 20.57 11.27 1.97
N GLY A 133 20.03 12.44 2.31
CA GLY A 133 18.65 12.55 2.77
C GLY A 133 17.64 12.06 1.74
N TYR A 134 17.84 12.38 0.46
CA TYR A 134 16.90 12.07 -0.62
C TYR A 134 16.88 10.56 -0.89
N SER A 135 18.04 9.94 -1.06
CA SER A 135 18.16 8.49 -1.21
C SER A 135 17.64 7.71 0.00
N ALA A 136 17.83 8.23 1.23
CA ALA A 136 17.25 7.65 2.43
C ALA A 136 15.71 7.76 2.47
N LEU A 137 15.13 8.87 1.98
CA LEU A 137 13.69 9.01 1.82
C LEU A 137 13.14 7.98 0.84
N LEU A 138 13.77 7.83 -0.32
CA LEU A 138 13.35 6.84 -1.33
C LEU A 138 13.37 5.43 -0.74
N SER A 139 14.45 5.06 -0.05
CA SER A 139 14.57 3.77 0.65
C SER A 139 13.47 3.53 1.67
N LYS A 140 13.07 4.55 2.44
CA LYS A 140 11.97 4.44 3.40
C LYS A 140 10.61 4.16 2.76
N TYR A 141 10.36 4.70 1.58
CA TYR A 141 9.11 4.51 0.86
C TYR A 141 9.04 3.14 0.17
N THR A 142 10.16 2.65 -0.33
CA THR A 142 10.21 1.41 -1.12
C THR A 142 10.65 0.19 -0.34
N GLY A 143 11.30 0.38 0.82
CA GLY A 143 12.01 -0.68 1.54
C GLY A 143 13.29 -1.16 0.85
N GLN A 144 13.71 -0.51 -0.25
CA GLN A 144 14.90 -0.90 -1.01
C GLN A 144 16.16 -0.27 -0.41
N GLU A 145 17.24 -1.05 -0.31
CA GLU A 145 18.54 -0.61 0.23
C GLU A 145 19.61 -0.43 -0.85
N ASP A 146 19.25 -0.46 -2.13
CA ASP A 146 20.11 -0.16 -3.27
C ASP A 146 19.36 0.81 -4.19
N ILE A 147 19.80 2.07 -4.21
CA ILE A 147 19.08 3.18 -4.82
C ILE A 147 20.02 3.92 -5.78
N VAL A 148 19.57 4.13 -7.01
CA VAL A 148 20.29 4.93 -8.00
C VAL A 148 19.53 6.24 -8.24
N VAL A 149 20.22 7.36 -8.08
CA VAL A 149 19.69 8.70 -8.33
C VAL A 149 20.54 9.38 -9.39
N GLY A 150 19.92 9.91 -10.45
CA GLY A 150 20.62 10.71 -11.43
C GLY A 150 21.01 12.08 -10.90
N THR A 151 22.14 12.62 -11.33
CA THR A 151 22.53 14.00 -11.05
C THR A 151 23.15 14.65 -12.29
N PRO A 152 22.74 15.87 -12.65
CA PRO A 152 23.39 16.59 -13.73
C PRO A 152 24.73 17.15 -13.23
N ILE A 153 25.70 17.27 -14.12
CA ILE A 153 26.95 17.98 -13.91
C ILE A 153 27.21 18.94 -15.07
N ALA A 154 27.95 20.02 -14.85
CA ALA A 154 28.22 21.02 -15.90
C ALA A 154 29.01 20.45 -17.08
N GLY A 155 29.84 19.41 -16.86
CA GLY A 155 30.62 18.75 -17.91
C GLY A 155 31.64 19.65 -18.61
N ARG A 156 32.15 20.66 -17.91
CA ARG A 156 33.16 21.62 -18.39
C ARG A 156 34.47 21.43 -17.59
N PRO A 157 35.26 20.37 -17.87
CA PRO A 157 36.42 20.02 -17.05
C PRO A 157 37.63 20.94 -17.23
N HIS A 158 37.62 21.82 -18.24
CA HIS A 158 38.75 22.67 -18.58
C HIS A 158 38.34 24.15 -18.70
N ALA A 159 39.17 25.06 -18.19
CA ALA A 159 38.91 26.51 -18.20
C ALA A 159 38.62 27.07 -19.60
N ASP A 160 39.28 26.50 -20.62
CA ASP A 160 39.08 26.88 -22.02
C ASP A 160 37.67 26.65 -22.56
N VAL A 161 36.87 25.78 -21.91
CA VAL A 161 35.48 25.49 -22.32
C VAL A 161 34.44 26.12 -21.41
N GLU A 162 34.84 26.84 -20.36
CA GLU A 162 33.91 27.47 -19.42
C GLU A 162 32.99 28.48 -20.11
N ASN A 163 33.54 29.30 -21.02
CA ASN A 163 32.82 30.37 -21.70
C ASN A 163 32.41 30.01 -23.14
N ILE A 164 32.11 28.73 -23.40
CA ILE A 164 31.65 28.27 -24.72
C ILE A 164 30.16 27.90 -24.66
N ILE A 165 29.35 28.48 -25.55
CA ILE A 165 27.96 28.04 -25.74
C ILE A 165 27.94 26.66 -26.40
N GLY A 166 27.25 25.70 -25.78
CA GLY A 166 27.09 24.33 -26.28
C GLY A 166 26.49 23.38 -25.23
N MET A 167 26.24 22.13 -25.61
CA MET A 167 25.74 21.11 -24.69
C MET A 167 26.91 20.38 -24.01
N PHE A 168 27.27 20.80 -22.80
CA PHE A 168 28.34 20.15 -22.03
C PHE A 168 27.81 19.28 -20.90
N VAL A 169 26.57 19.51 -20.45
CA VAL A 169 25.97 18.77 -19.34
C VAL A 169 26.05 17.26 -19.59
N ASN A 170 26.66 16.56 -18.64
CA ASN A 170 26.63 15.12 -18.55
C ASN A 170 25.76 14.72 -17.33
N THR A 171 25.36 13.46 -17.27
CA THR A 171 24.57 12.92 -16.16
C THR A 171 25.34 11.80 -15.47
N LEU A 172 25.43 11.86 -14.14
CA LEU A 172 26.03 10.79 -13.34
C LEU A 172 24.92 10.00 -12.64
N ALA A 173 25.08 8.68 -12.58
CA ALA A 173 24.19 7.79 -11.86
C ALA A 173 24.77 7.48 -10.47
N MET A 174 24.22 8.11 -9.43
CA MET A 174 24.68 7.97 -8.05
C MET A 174 24.04 6.74 -7.40
N ARG A 175 24.73 5.58 -7.42
CA ARG A 175 24.29 4.35 -6.75
C ARG A 175 24.70 4.37 -5.28
N SER A 176 23.73 4.25 -4.38
CA SER A 176 23.90 4.37 -2.93
C SER A 176 23.19 3.24 -2.21
N ARG A 177 23.65 2.92 -0.98
CA ARG A 177 23.09 1.81 -0.18
C ARG A 177 22.58 2.26 1.20
N PRO A 178 21.39 2.90 1.26
CA PRO A 178 20.79 3.44 2.49
C PRO A 178 20.25 2.35 3.44
N ALA A 179 21.10 1.42 3.86
CA ALA A 179 20.68 0.31 4.72
C ALA A 179 20.20 0.79 6.10
N GLY A 180 19.07 0.24 6.57
CA GLY A 180 18.35 0.75 7.75
C GLY A 180 19.16 0.78 9.05
N GLU A 181 20.12 -0.14 9.20
CA GLU A 181 20.97 -0.25 10.39
C GLU A 181 22.08 0.80 10.49
N LYS A 182 22.43 1.46 9.38
CA LYS A 182 23.50 2.47 9.36
C LYS A 182 23.05 3.72 10.09
N THR A 183 23.98 4.38 10.78
CA THR A 183 23.76 5.76 11.24
C THR A 183 23.77 6.70 10.05
N PHE A 184 23.05 7.83 10.13
CA PHE A 184 23.07 8.82 9.06
C PHE A 184 24.49 9.30 8.75
N THR A 185 25.32 9.53 9.78
CA THR A 185 26.72 9.93 9.59
C THR A 185 27.54 8.90 8.83
N ALA A 186 27.40 7.60 9.15
CA ALA A 186 28.13 6.54 8.45
C ALA A 186 27.68 6.45 6.99
N TYR A 187 26.36 6.51 6.75
CA TYR A 187 25.81 6.50 5.40
C TYR A 187 26.26 7.72 4.58
N LEU A 188 26.30 8.90 5.20
CA LEU A 188 26.75 10.13 4.56
C LEU A 188 28.22 10.05 4.11
N GLN A 189 29.09 9.36 4.86
CA GLN A 189 30.47 9.11 4.41
C GLN A 189 30.52 8.20 3.19
N GLU A 190 29.68 7.18 3.10
CA GLU A 190 29.57 6.35 1.89
C GLU A 190 29.07 7.18 0.69
N VAL A 191 28.06 8.03 0.89
CA VAL A 191 27.56 8.93 -0.15
C VAL A 191 28.66 9.90 -0.61
N LYS A 192 29.49 10.39 0.30
CA LYS A 192 30.67 11.21 -0.03
C LYS A 192 31.64 10.44 -0.92
N GLU A 193 32.01 9.22 -0.54
CA GLU A 193 32.92 8.38 -1.34
C GLU A 193 32.35 8.13 -2.75
N VAL A 194 31.07 7.75 -2.84
CA VAL A 194 30.35 7.57 -4.12
C VAL A 194 30.39 8.85 -4.95
N ALA A 195 30.06 10.00 -4.36
CA ALA A 195 30.03 11.26 -5.09
C ALA A 195 31.43 11.68 -5.58
N LEU A 196 32.46 11.55 -4.74
CA LEU A 196 33.84 11.88 -5.12
C LEU A 196 34.35 10.98 -6.24
N GLN A 197 34.12 9.67 -6.14
CA GLN A 197 34.51 8.72 -7.18
C GLN A 197 33.72 8.95 -8.48
N ALA A 198 32.43 9.27 -8.40
CA ALA A 198 31.64 9.65 -9.56
C ALA A 198 32.19 10.92 -10.24
N TYR A 199 32.59 11.94 -9.46
CA TYR A 199 33.19 13.17 -10.00
C TYR A 199 34.59 12.96 -10.61
N GLU A 200 35.39 12.03 -10.08
CA GLU A 200 36.68 11.68 -10.65
C GLU A 200 36.55 11.02 -12.03
N HIS A 201 35.42 10.37 -12.30
CA HIS A 201 35.13 9.65 -13.55
C HIS A 201 34.00 10.31 -14.36
N GLN A 202 33.82 11.62 -14.21
CA GLN A 202 32.67 12.35 -14.71
C GLN A 202 32.64 12.63 -16.22
N GLU A 203 33.76 12.39 -16.91
CA GLU A 203 33.90 12.65 -18.35
C GLU A 203 33.38 11.48 -19.20
N TYR A 204 33.16 10.31 -18.59
CA TYR A 204 32.56 9.16 -19.27
C TYR A 204 31.08 9.44 -19.60
N PRO A 205 30.66 9.34 -20.88
CA PRO A 205 29.29 9.66 -21.28
C PRO A 205 28.26 8.69 -20.67
N PHE A 206 27.13 9.23 -20.20
CA PHE A 206 26.04 8.42 -19.65
C PHE A 206 25.46 7.44 -20.68
N GLU A 207 25.32 7.88 -21.93
CA GLU A 207 24.76 7.06 -23.02
C GLU A 207 25.65 5.84 -23.31
N GLU A 208 26.98 6.01 -23.29
CA GLU A 208 27.95 4.93 -23.44
C GLU A 208 27.87 3.93 -22.27
N LEU A 209 27.59 4.41 -21.06
CA LEU A 209 27.36 3.55 -19.90
C LEU A 209 26.09 2.70 -20.09
N VAL A 210 24.99 3.32 -20.49
CA VAL A 210 23.71 2.64 -20.73
C VAL A 210 23.86 1.58 -21.83
N GLU A 211 24.56 1.90 -22.92
CA GLU A 211 24.81 0.97 -24.02
C GLU A 211 25.63 -0.24 -23.56
N LYS A 212 26.74 -0.02 -22.84
CA LYS A 212 27.63 -1.12 -22.39
C LYS A 212 27.03 -1.98 -21.29
N LEU A 213 26.21 -1.42 -20.40
CA LEU A 213 25.48 -2.20 -19.41
C LEU A 213 24.39 -3.08 -20.04
N ASN A 214 24.04 -2.84 -21.32
CA ASN A 214 23.00 -3.58 -22.05
C ASN A 214 21.70 -3.69 -21.25
N VAL A 215 21.31 -2.57 -20.63
CA VAL A 215 20.14 -2.48 -19.75
C VAL A 215 18.89 -2.90 -20.54
N ARG A 216 18.05 -3.75 -19.95
CA ARG A 216 16.80 -4.16 -20.60
C ARG A 216 15.97 -2.93 -20.95
N ARG A 217 15.66 -2.77 -22.24
CA ARG A 217 14.86 -1.66 -22.73
C ARG A 217 13.43 -1.75 -22.19
N ASP A 218 13.07 -0.82 -21.32
CA ASP A 218 11.71 -0.56 -20.86
C ASP A 218 11.30 0.81 -21.37
N LEU A 219 10.23 0.88 -22.18
CA LEU A 219 9.77 2.15 -22.77
C LEU A 219 9.00 3.02 -21.76
N SER A 220 8.68 2.49 -20.58
CA SER A 220 7.95 3.18 -19.52
C SER A 220 8.85 3.89 -18.51
N ARG A 221 10.17 3.68 -18.59
CA ARG A 221 11.16 4.13 -17.61
C ARG A 221 12.40 4.73 -18.28
N ASN A 222 13.14 5.51 -17.50
CA ASN A 222 14.46 5.95 -17.91
C ASN A 222 15.48 4.82 -17.67
N PRO A 223 16.56 4.75 -18.47
CA PRO A 223 17.63 3.80 -18.19
C PRO A 223 18.30 4.08 -16.83
N ILE A 224 18.57 3.02 -16.06
CA ILE A 224 19.35 3.02 -14.81
C ILE A 224 18.69 3.70 -13.59
N PHE A 225 18.01 4.85 -13.76
CA PHE A 225 17.33 5.54 -12.65
C PHE A 225 16.07 6.26 -13.12
N ASP A 226 15.05 6.30 -12.25
CA ASP A 226 13.78 6.97 -12.52
C ASP A 226 13.66 8.35 -11.87
N THR A 227 14.65 8.74 -11.08
CA THR A 227 14.62 10.01 -10.34
C THR A 227 15.95 10.75 -10.37
N MET A 228 15.85 12.08 -10.32
CA MET A 228 17.00 12.99 -10.37
C MET A 228 17.06 13.87 -9.13
N PHE A 229 18.27 14.17 -8.68
CA PHE A 229 18.56 15.17 -7.64
C PHE A 229 19.57 16.18 -8.17
N SER A 230 19.33 17.47 -7.94
CA SER A 230 20.30 18.52 -8.28
C SER A 230 20.35 19.62 -7.21
N LEU A 231 21.52 20.22 -7.05
CA LEU A 231 21.73 21.44 -6.27
C LEU A 231 22.24 22.51 -7.23
N GLN A 232 21.52 23.61 -7.35
CA GLN A 232 21.89 24.72 -8.22
C GLN A 232 22.38 25.90 -7.37
N ASN A 233 23.55 26.42 -7.75
CA ASN A 233 24.16 27.60 -7.15
C ASN A 233 24.02 28.82 -8.07
N MET A 234 23.01 28.84 -8.94
CA MET A 234 22.83 29.93 -9.89
C MET A 234 22.27 31.16 -9.17
N SER A 235 22.99 32.26 -9.27
CA SER A 235 22.54 33.57 -8.85
C SER A 235 21.44 34.05 -9.79
N GLU A 236 20.20 34.16 -9.31
CA GLU A 236 19.14 34.94 -9.94
C GLU A 236 19.42 36.45 -9.79
N GLU A 237 20.63 36.88 -10.14
CA GLU A 237 21.06 38.26 -9.97
C GLU A 237 20.37 39.15 -11.00
N GLU A 238 19.65 40.16 -10.51
CA GLU A 238 19.17 41.24 -11.36
C GLU A 238 20.37 41.96 -11.96
N THR A 239 20.38 42.12 -13.28
CA THR A 239 21.40 42.90 -13.96
C THR A 239 20.83 44.24 -14.39
N GLU A 240 21.46 45.33 -13.97
CA GLU A 240 21.09 46.69 -14.35
C GLU A 240 22.01 47.23 -15.45
N ILE A 241 21.41 47.79 -16.50
CA ILE A 241 22.11 48.52 -17.56
C ILE A 241 21.42 49.87 -17.73
N GLU A 242 22.13 50.96 -17.42
CA GLU A 242 21.59 52.33 -17.52
C GLU A 242 20.25 52.47 -16.78
N GLU A 243 19.13 52.63 -17.51
CA GLU A 243 17.76 52.76 -16.98
C GLU A 243 16.96 51.44 -17.08
N MET A 244 17.56 50.35 -17.56
CA MET A 244 16.90 49.05 -17.74
C MET A 244 17.33 48.03 -16.70
N ARG A 245 16.37 47.24 -16.22
CA ARG A 245 16.60 46.14 -15.29
C ARG A 245 16.21 44.81 -15.92
N PHE A 246 17.16 43.89 -15.96
CA PHE A 246 16.96 42.52 -16.43
C PHE A 246 16.83 41.59 -15.21
N SER A 247 15.71 40.88 -15.14
CA SER A 247 15.45 39.87 -14.11
C SER A 247 14.92 38.60 -14.76
N PRO A 248 15.25 37.40 -14.24
CA PRO A 248 14.62 36.16 -14.68
C PRO A 248 13.08 36.25 -14.59
N TYR A 249 12.39 35.70 -15.59
CA TYR A 249 10.93 35.60 -15.57
C TYR A 249 10.52 34.18 -15.21
N GLY A 250 9.83 34.02 -14.08
CA GLY A 250 9.33 32.72 -13.64
C GLY A 250 8.35 32.13 -14.65
N PHE A 251 8.71 30.99 -15.24
CA PHE A 251 7.85 30.24 -16.15
C PHE A 251 7.55 28.86 -15.57
N GLU A 252 6.26 28.53 -15.42
CA GLU A 252 5.84 27.22 -14.91
C GLU A 252 6.06 26.15 -16.00
N HIS A 253 7.06 25.29 -15.80
CA HIS A 253 7.31 24.15 -16.66
C HIS A 253 6.47 22.94 -16.22
N SER A 254 5.40 22.65 -16.97
CA SER A 254 4.52 21.48 -16.78
C SER A 254 5.06 20.18 -17.39
N ALA A 255 6.39 20.04 -17.48
CA ALA A 255 7.04 18.87 -18.07
C ALA A 255 7.93 18.16 -17.04
N SER A 256 7.84 16.84 -16.96
CA SER A 256 8.70 15.99 -16.11
C SER A 256 9.44 14.97 -16.96
N LYS A 257 10.78 15.05 -16.99
CA LYS A 257 11.65 14.10 -17.72
C LYS A 257 11.85 12.78 -16.98
N PHE A 258 11.62 12.81 -15.68
CA PHE A 258 11.78 11.68 -14.76
C PHE A 258 10.45 11.44 -14.04
N ASP A 259 10.35 10.33 -13.30
CA ASP A 259 9.19 10.12 -12.44
C ASP A 259 9.11 11.23 -11.40
N MET A 260 10.26 11.60 -10.84
CA MET A 260 10.45 12.71 -9.91
C MET A 260 11.81 13.37 -10.11
N SER A 261 11.88 14.69 -9.98
CA SER A 261 13.14 15.45 -9.96
C SER A 261 13.10 16.45 -8.82
N LEU A 262 14.03 16.30 -7.86
CA LEU A 262 14.18 17.21 -6.74
C LEU A 262 15.35 18.17 -7.00
N THR A 263 15.07 19.46 -7.05
CA THR A 263 16.06 20.52 -7.22
C THR A 263 16.13 21.36 -5.95
N ALA A 264 17.33 21.56 -5.45
CA ALA A 264 17.63 22.46 -4.35
C ALA A 264 18.32 23.72 -4.88
N VAL A 265 17.97 24.88 -4.31
CA VAL A 265 18.55 26.18 -4.63
C VAL A 265 18.86 26.90 -3.34
N GLU A 266 20.09 27.38 -3.17
CA GLU A 266 20.46 28.22 -2.02
C GLU A 266 19.94 29.65 -2.25
N THR A 267 19.09 30.15 -1.34
CA THR A 267 18.49 31.49 -1.43
C THR A 267 18.76 32.26 -0.14
N GLY A 268 19.87 32.99 -0.12
CA GLY A 268 20.29 33.75 1.07
C GLY A 268 20.62 32.83 2.26
N ARG A 269 19.73 32.77 3.25
CA ARG A 269 19.88 31.89 4.44
C ARG A 269 19.02 30.63 4.39
N GLU A 270 18.19 30.51 3.36
CA GLU A 270 17.23 29.42 3.19
C GLU A 270 17.66 28.54 2.02
N ILE A 271 17.11 27.33 1.96
CA ILE A 271 17.26 26.45 0.81
C ILE A 271 15.87 26.23 0.24
N GLY A 272 15.64 26.75 -0.96
CA GLY A 272 14.45 26.46 -1.75
C GLY A 272 14.53 25.04 -2.31
N LEU A 273 13.42 24.31 -2.23
CA LEU A 273 13.29 22.97 -2.79
C LEU A 273 12.12 22.95 -3.78
N SER A 274 12.36 22.30 -4.91
CA SER A 274 11.40 22.13 -5.98
C SER A 274 11.32 20.66 -6.36
N LEU A 275 10.14 20.06 -6.23
CA LEU A 275 9.88 18.70 -6.66
C LEU A 275 8.97 18.72 -7.89
N SER A 276 9.54 18.40 -9.04
CA SER A 276 8.79 18.10 -10.26
C SER A 276 8.44 16.61 -10.29
N TYR A 277 7.23 16.26 -10.70
CA TYR A 277 6.75 14.88 -10.73
C TYR A 277 5.89 14.57 -11.97
N CYS A 278 5.86 13.31 -12.39
CA CYS A 278 5.04 12.85 -13.51
C CYS A 278 3.57 12.69 -13.09
N THR A 279 2.67 13.51 -13.66
CA THR A 279 1.23 13.48 -13.33
C THR A 279 0.49 12.26 -13.88
N ALA A 280 1.15 11.45 -14.71
CA ALA A 280 0.60 10.18 -15.18
C ALA A 280 0.69 9.05 -14.13
N ILE A 281 1.51 9.22 -13.08
CA ILE A 281 1.72 8.21 -12.03
C ILE A 281 1.54 8.74 -10.60
N TYR A 282 1.66 10.05 -10.38
CA TYR A 282 1.46 10.67 -9.06
C TYR A 282 0.38 11.75 -9.06
N THR A 283 -0.31 11.88 -7.94
CA THR A 283 -1.14 13.04 -7.60
C THR A 283 -0.32 14.13 -6.93
N LYS A 284 -0.87 15.34 -6.92
CA LYS A 284 -0.26 16.48 -6.21
C LYS A 284 -0.16 16.21 -4.71
N GLU A 285 -1.17 15.59 -4.11
CA GLU A 285 -1.21 15.27 -2.68
C GLU A 285 -0.10 14.29 -2.29
N THR A 286 0.24 13.35 -3.18
CA THR A 286 1.37 12.42 -2.98
C THR A 286 2.71 13.14 -3.09
N ALA A 287 2.89 14.04 -4.06
CA ALA A 287 4.09 14.85 -4.18
C ALA A 287 4.27 15.77 -2.94
N GLU A 288 3.21 16.44 -2.48
CA GLU A 288 3.24 17.30 -1.30
C GLU A 288 3.60 16.53 -0.03
N ARG A 289 3.04 15.31 0.12
CA ARG A 289 3.39 14.41 1.23
C ARG A 289 4.86 13.98 1.17
N LEU A 290 5.38 13.65 -0.01
CA LEU A 290 6.81 13.34 -0.21
C LEU A 290 7.71 14.52 0.18
N GLY A 291 7.37 15.74 -0.26
CA GLY A 291 8.07 16.96 0.12
C GLY A 291 8.08 17.19 1.63
N ARG A 292 6.91 17.08 2.28
CA ARG A 292 6.80 17.20 3.76
C ARG A 292 7.63 16.14 4.49
N HIS A 293 7.61 14.89 4.04
CA HIS A 293 8.43 13.83 4.63
C HIS A 293 9.93 14.07 4.42
N TYR A 294 10.34 14.63 3.27
CA TYR A 294 11.74 15.00 3.05
C TYR A 294 12.20 16.07 4.04
N VAL A 295 11.42 17.14 4.22
CA VAL A 295 11.72 18.19 5.21
C VAL A 295 11.76 17.63 6.63
N ALA A 296 10.81 16.75 6.99
CA ALA A 296 10.79 16.10 8.30
C ALA A 296 12.04 15.24 8.53
N LEU A 297 12.44 14.45 7.52
CA LEU A 297 13.67 13.67 7.54
C LEU A 297 14.90 14.57 7.75
N LEU A 298 15.02 15.65 6.98
CA LEU A 298 16.14 16.60 7.08
C LEU A 298 16.20 17.24 8.48
N ARG A 299 15.04 17.55 9.07
CA ARG A 299 14.94 18.11 10.42
C ARG A 299 15.37 17.09 11.49
N ASP A 300 14.93 15.84 11.36
CA ASP A 300 15.29 14.76 12.29
C ASP A 300 16.81 14.49 12.26
N ILE A 301 17.43 14.38 11.07
CA ILE A 301 18.89 14.19 10.96
C ILE A 301 19.69 15.41 11.45
N SER A 302 19.18 16.63 11.24
CA SER A 302 19.81 17.87 11.73
C SER A 302 19.86 17.93 13.26
N SER A 303 18.85 17.34 13.92
CA SER A 303 18.80 17.24 15.37
C SER A 303 19.71 16.13 15.95
N GLN A 304 19.87 15.01 15.24
CA GLN A 304 20.66 13.87 15.72
C GLN A 304 21.25 13.01 14.58
N THR A 305 22.45 13.37 14.14
CA THR A 305 23.17 12.71 13.02
C THR A 305 23.64 11.27 13.31
N ALA A 306 23.73 10.89 14.59
CA ALA A 306 24.10 9.53 15.01
C ALA A 306 22.92 8.53 14.98
N LYS A 307 21.71 8.98 14.64
CA LYS A 307 20.51 8.14 14.57
C LYS A 307 20.62 7.14 13.41
N GLN A 308 20.15 5.91 13.62
CA GLN A 308 20.04 4.91 12.56
C GLN A 308 18.99 5.32 11.52
N LEU A 309 19.22 5.02 10.24
CA LEU A 309 18.30 5.36 9.15
C LEU A 309 16.90 4.79 9.41
N LYS A 310 16.78 3.54 9.87
CA LYS A 310 15.47 2.92 10.20
C LYS A 310 14.71 3.65 11.31
N ALA A 311 15.41 4.31 12.22
CA ALA A 311 14.81 5.05 13.34
C ALA A 311 14.43 6.49 12.97
N ILE A 312 14.83 6.99 11.80
CA ILE A 312 14.44 8.31 11.32
C ILE A 312 12.92 8.37 11.17
N GLU A 313 12.33 9.41 11.75
CA GLU A 313 10.88 9.62 11.75
C GLU A 313 10.48 10.47 10.54
N LEU A 314 9.58 9.95 9.71
CA LEU A 314 9.04 10.69 8.55
C LEU A 314 7.70 11.36 8.86
N LEU A 315 6.91 10.72 9.72
CA LEU A 315 5.53 11.11 9.94
C LEU A 315 5.46 12.29 10.89
N SER A 316 4.72 13.31 10.48
CA SER A 316 4.35 14.40 11.37
C SER A 316 3.52 13.90 12.54
N ALA A 317 3.48 14.67 13.63
CA ALA A 317 2.61 14.37 14.77
C ALA A 317 1.13 14.26 14.34
N GLU A 318 0.71 15.04 13.35
CA GLU A 318 -0.64 15.00 12.82
C GLU A 318 -0.93 13.71 12.03
N GLU A 319 -0.01 13.27 11.18
CA GLU A 319 -0.14 11.99 10.47
C GLU A 319 -0.18 10.81 11.44
N LYS A 320 0.68 10.82 12.47
CA LYS A 320 0.63 9.81 13.54
C LYS A 320 -0.71 9.82 14.25
N ARG A 321 -1.23 11.00 14.59
CA ARG A 321 -2.53 11.14 15.24
C ARG A 321 -3.65 10.60 14.35
N GLN A 322 -3.59 10.87 13.06
CA GLN A 322 -4.57 10.37 12.10
C GLN A 322 -4.55 8.83 12.02
N LEU A 323 -3.36 8.25 11.82
CA LEU A 323 -3.17 6.80 11.66
C LEU A 323 -3.45 6.02 12.94
N LEU A 324 -3.01 6.52 14.09
CA LEU A 324 -3.11 5.80 15.36
C LEU A 324 -4.42 6.05 16.09
N HIS A 325 -5.03 7.23 15.92
CA HIS A 325 -6.22 7.63 16.66
C HIS A 325 -7.42 7.89 15.76
N ALA A 326 -7.33 8.77 14.75
CA ALA A 326 -8.51 9.18 13.98
C ALA A 326 -9.14 8.01 13.19
N PHE A 327 -8.34 7.17 12.53
CA PHE A 327 -8.85 5.98 11.84
C PHE A 327 -9.32 4.89 12.81
N ASN A 328 -8.85 4.90 14.06
CA ASN A 328 -9.14 3.88 15.06
C ASN A 328 -10.18 4.34 16.10
N ASP A 329 -10.77 5.53 15.94
CA ASP A 329 -11.82 6.06 16.84
C ASP A 329 -13.17 5.38 16.58
N THR A 330 -13.21 4.08 16.90
CA THR A 330 -14.32 3.15 16.63
C THR A 330 -14.98 2.66 17.92
N LYS A 331 -14.71 3.33 19.04
CA LYS A 331 -15.24 2.95 20.35
C LYS A 331 -16.76 3.06 20.38
N ALA A 332 -17.44 1.93 20.58
CA ALA A 332 -18.89 1.86 20.68
C ALA A 332 -19.32 1.10 21.95
N SER A 333 -20.49 1.46 22.48
CA SER A 333 -21.13 0.71 23.57
C SER A 333 -21.99 -0.40 23.00
N TYR A 334 -21.76 -1.63 23.43
CA TYR A 334 -22.56 -2.80 23.08
C TYR A 334 -22.59 -3.75 24.29
N PRO A 335 -23.58 -4.66 24.39
CA PRO A 335 -23.69 -5.62 25.49
C PRO A 335 -22.60 -6.70 25.39
N ALA A 336 -21.39 -6.37 25.83
CA ALA A 336 -20.20 -7.21 25.72
C ALA A 336 -20.18 -8.40 26.69
N ASP A 337 -21.10 -8.44 27.65
CA ASP A 337 -21.32 -9.51 28.63
C ASP A 337 -22.35 -10.55 28.17
N GLN A 338 -23.04 -10.29 27.07
CA GLN A 338 -24.01 -11.23 26.48
C GLN A 338 -23.32 -12.35 25.69
N THR A 339 -24.11 -13.36 25.31
CA THR A 339 -23.68 -14.46 24.43
C THR A 339 -24.55 -14.50 23.17
N ILE A 340 -24.09 -15.15 22.10
CA ILE A 340 -24.87 -15.32 20.86
C ILE A 340 -26.21 -15.99 21.16
N GLN A 341 -26.21 -17.05 21.97
CA GLN A 341 -27.41 -17.76 22.38
C GLN A 341 -28.34 -16.92 23.25
N GLY A 342 -27.81 -16.07 24.14
CA GLY A 342 -28.61 -15.14 24.94
C GLY A 342 -29.34 -14.10 24.06
N LEU A 343 -28.60 -13.46 23.15
CA LEU A 343 -29.18 -12.52 22.19
C LEU A 343 -30.20 -13.19 21.26
N PHE A 344 -29.96 -14.46 20.88
CA PHE A 344 -30.92 -15.22 20.09
C PHE A 344 -32.21 -15.48 20.86
N GLU A 345 -32.15 -15.90 22.12
CA GLU A 345 -33.33 -16.11 22.96
C GLU A 345 -34.12 -14.82 23.19
N GLU A 346 -33.44 -13.68 23.38
CA GLU A 346 -34.09 -12.38 23.42
C GLU A 346 -34.87 -12.06 22.13
N GLN A 347 -34.31 -12.42 20.97
CA GLN A 347 -35.00 -12.24 19.69
C GLN A 347 -36.17 -13.21 19.53
N VAL A 348 -36.03 -14.47 19.97
CA VAL A 348 -37.11 -15.47 19.95
C VAL A 348 -38.32 -14.96 20.74
N LYS A 349 -38.09 -14.33 21.91
CA LYS A 349 -39.16 -13.74 22.73
C LYS A 349 -39.89 -12.58 22.03
N LYS A 350 -39.21 -11.85 21.12
CA LYS A 350 -39.79 -10.72 20.39
C LYS A 350 -40.63 -11.17 19.19
N THR A 351 -40.19 -12.20 18.46
CA THR A 351 -40.79 -12.63 17.19
C THR A 351 -40.91 -14.16 17.09
N PRO A 352 -41.62 -14.84 18.01
CA PRO A 352 -41.60 -16.31 18.12
C PRO A 352 -42.16 -17.02 16.88
N ASP A 353 -43.25 -16.50 16.33
CA ASP A 353 -43.96 -17.10 15.19
C ASP A 353 -43.37 -16.68 13.82
N HIS A 354 -42.37 -15.80 13.81
CA HIS A 354 -41.73 -15.37 12.57
C HIS A 354 -40.83 -16.49 12.03
N THR A 355 -40.75 -16.63 10.71
CA THR A 355 -39.85 -17.60 10.08
C THR A 355 -38.39 -17.20 10.33
N ALA A 356 -37.60 -18.09 10.94
CA ALA A 356 -36.19 -17.87 11.22
C ALA A 356 -35.31 -18.39 10.08
N VAL A 357 -35.52 -19.64 9.67
CA VAL A 357 -34.67 -20.32 8.68
C VAL A 357 -35.55 -21.04 7.66
N VAL A 358 -35.18 -20.94 6.39
CA VAL A 358 -35.85 -21.61 5.26
C VAL A 358 -34.84 -22.41 4.48
N LEU A 359 -35.17 -23.65 4.14
CA LEU A 359 -34.45 -24.46 3.17
C LEU A 359 -35.47 -25.06 2.20
N GLU A 360 -35.46 -24.58 0.97
CA GLU A 360 -36.43 -24.98 -0.05
C GLU A 360 -37.89 -24.80 0.41
N SER A 361 -38.66 -25.88 0.55
CA SER A 361 -40.05 -25.87 1.03
C SER A 361 -40.19 -26.01 2.55
N GLU A 362 -39.09 -26.29 3.26
CA GLU A 362 -39.09 -26.48 4.70
C GLU A 362 -38.67 -25.19 5.41
N SER A 363 -39.23 -24.96 6.59
CA SER A 363 -38.90 -23.79 7.39
C SER A 363 -39.10 -24.04 8.88
N LEU A 364 -38.32 -23.33 9.70
CA LEU A 364 -38.53 -23.25 11.13
C LEU A 364 -38.81 -21.80 11.53
N THR A 365 -39.82 -21.61 12.37
CA THR A 365 -40.03 -20.37 13.12
C THR A 365 -38.95 -20.18 14.18
N TYR A 366 -38.83 -18.97 14.73
CA TYR A 366 -37.92 -18.70 15.85
C TYR A 366 -38.22 -19.61 17.06
N ALA A 367 -39.49 -19.80 17.40
CA ALA A 367 -39.90 -20.67 18.50
C ALA A 367 -39.53 -22.14 18.25
N GLU A 368 -39.77 -22.67 17.05
CA GLU A 368 -39.44 -24.06 16.70
C GLU A 368 -37.92 -24.29 16.67
N LEU A 369 -37.17 -23.36 16.08
CA LEU A 369 -35.71 -23.43 16.04
C LEU A 369 -35.12 -23.40 17.45
N ASN A 370 -35.60 -22.49 18.29
CA ASN A 370 -35.16 -22.39 19.68
C ASN A 370 -35.50 -23.65 20.47
N GLY A 371 -36.73 -24.16 20.34
CA GLY A 371 -37.16 -25.38 21.02
C GLY A 371 -36.31 -26.60 20.67
N ARG A 372 -36.06 -26.84 19.38
CA ARG A 372 -35.19 -27.95 18.94
C ARG A 372 -33.74 -27.78 19.43
N ALA A 373 -33.20 -26.56 19.34
CA ALA A 373 -31.85 -26.27 19.83
C ALA A 373 -31.74 -26.46 21.36
N ASN A 374 -32.76 -26.08 22.12
CA ASN A 374 -32.83 -26.30 23.57
C ASN A 374 -32.82 -27.80 23.93
N GLN A 375 -33.57 -28.62 23.21
CA GLN A 375 -33.58 -30.08 23.44
C GLN A 375 -32.21 -30.71 23.17
N LEU A 376 -31.58 -30.35 22.05
CA LEU A 376 -30.24 -30.82 21.73
C LEU A 376 -29.21 -30.33 22.76
N ALA A 377 -29.30 -29.07 23.20
CA ALA A 377 -28.43 -28.52 24.22
C ALA A 377 -28.52 -29.29 25.55
N ARG A 378 -29.72 -29.76 25.95
CA ARG A 378 -29.89 -30.62 27.14
C ARG A 378 -29.17 -31.96 26.97
N VAL A 379 -29.25 -32.59 25.80
CA VAL A 379 -28.51 -33.82 25.51
C VAL A 379 -27.00 -33.59 25.60
N LEU A 380 -26.51 -32.51 24.99
CA LEU A 380 -25.09 -32.15 24.99
C LEU A 380 -24.58 -31.83 26.42
N ARG A 381 -25.34 -31.09 27.23
CA ARG A 381 -25.00 -30.86 28.65
C ARG A 381 -24.98 -32.15 29.46
N GLY A 382 -25.92 -33.07 29.21
CA GLY A 382 -25.92 -34.40 29.81
C GLY A 382 -24.67 -35.22 29.49
N LYS A 383 -23.96 -34.88 28.40
CA LYS A 383 -22.68 -35.47 27.97
C LYS A 383 -21.46 -34.65 28.40
N GLY A 384 -21.68 -33.59 29.18
CA GLY A 384 -20.64 -32.75 29.75
C GLY A 384 -20.17 -31.59 28.87
N VAL A 385 -20.91 -31.23 27.81
CA VAL A 385 -20.63 -30.00 27.06
C VAL A 385 -20.88 -28.77 27.94
N GLY A 386 -19.93 -27.84 27.94
CA GLY A 386 -19.92 -26.60 28.69
C GLY A 386 -18.84 -25.66 28.16
N ALA A 387 -18.48 -24.63 28.92
CA ALA A 387 -17.51 -23.60 28.53
C ALA A 387 -16.22 -24.17 27.93
N ASP A 388 -15.77 -23.56 26.83
CA ASP A 388 -14.56 -23.90 26.05
C ASP A 388 -14.47 -25.33 25.51
N ARG A 389 -15.50 -26.17 25.71
CA ARG A 389 -15.52 -27.52 25.16
C ARG A 389 -15.90 -27.47 23.68
N ILE A 390 -15.03 -28.05 22.84
CA ILE A 390 -15.20 -28.07 21.40
C ILE A 390 -16.07 -29.26 20.99
N VAL A 391 -17.12 -28.99 20.22
CA VAL A 391 -17.99 -30.01 19.63
C VAL A 391 -17.90 -29.91 18.11
N GLY A 392 -17.49 -31.00 17.47
CA GLY A 392 -17.44 -31.07 16.00
C GLY A 392 -18.85 -31.10 15.42
N ILE A 393 -19.04 -30.46 14.26
CA ILE A 393 -20.25 -30.60 13.45
C ILE A 393 -19.86 -30.85 11.99
N LEU A 394 -20.12 -32.07 11.53
CA LEU A 394 -19.90 -32.58 10.18
C LEU A 394 -21.26 -32.86 9.53
N ALA A 395 -21.83 -31.84 8.89
CA ALA A 395 -23.14 -31.90 8.28
C ALA A 395 -23.19 -31.20 6.91
N GLU A 396 -24.07 -31.66 6.03
CA GLU A 396 -24.47 -30.88 4.86
C GLU A 396 -25.49 -29.79 5.27
N ARG A 397 -25.68 -28.80 4.40
CA ARG A 397 -26.64 -27.70 4.61
C ARG A 397 -28.04 -28.25 4.82
N SER A 398 -28.57 -28.00 6.02
CA SER A 398 -29.84 -28.54 6.50
C SER A 398 -30.38 -27.67 7.63
N LEU A 399 -31.65 -27.84 7.99
CA LEU A 399 -32.22 -27.19 9.18
C LEU A 399 -31.56 -27.77 10.45
N GLU A 400 -31.27 -29.07 10.45
CA GLU A 400 -30.59 -29.80 11.52
C GLU A 400 -29.16 -29.31 11.75
N MET A 401 -28.45 -28.88 10.71
CA MET A 401 -27.13 -28.23 10.84
C MET A 401 -27.24 -26.95 11.69
N ILE A 402 -28.24 -26.12 11.43
CA ILE A 402 -28.46 -24.88 12.19
C ILE A 402 -28.87 -25.19 13.63
N VAL A 403 -29.78 -26.16 13.82
CA VAL A 403 -30.15 -26.65 15.15
C VAL A 403 -28.92 -27.16 15.90
N GLY A 404 -28.03 -27.89 15.23
CA GLY A 404 -26.75 -28.37 15.75
C GLY A 404 -25.86 -27.25 16.27
N ILE A 405 -25.61 -26.23 15.44
CA ILE A 405 -24.79 -25.07 15.80
C ILE A 405 -25.38 -24.35 17.03
N LEU A 406 -26.68 -24.01 17.00
CA LEU A 406 -27.34 -23.33 18.12
C LEU A 406 -27.40 -24.20 19.39
N GLY A 407 -27.58 -25.52 19.23
CA GLY A 407 -27.60 -26.46 20.35
C GLY A 407 -26.24 -26.56 21.05
N ILE A 408 -25.14 -26.55 20.29
CA ILE A 408 -23.77 -26.50 20.85
C ILE A 408 -23.56 -25.20 21.63
N LEU A 409 -23.90 -24.05 21.05
CA LEU A 409 -23.77 -22.74 21.71
C LEU A 409 -24.62 -22.66 22.97
N LYS A 410 -25.86 -23.17 22.94
CA LYS A 410 -26.76 -23.22 24.10
C LYS A 410 -26.29 -24.19 25.18
N ALA A 411 -25.61 -25.28 24.80
CA ALA A 411 -24.95 -26.15 25.76
C ALA A 411 -23.77 -25.45 26.47
N GLY A 412 -23.25 -24.35 25.90
CA GLY A 412 -22.12 -23.59 26.39
C GLY A 412 -20.80 -23.95 25.72
N GLY A 413 -20.82 -24.85 24.72
CA GLY A 413 -19.63 -25.26 23.99
C GLY A 413 -19.37 -24.42 22.74
N ALA A 414 -18.18 -24.62 22.17
CA ALA A 414 -17.76 -24.03 20.90
C ALA A 414 -17.97 -25.02 19.77
N TYR A 415 -18.58 -24.59 18.66
CA TYR A 415 -18.74 -25.48 17.50
C TYR A 415 -17.49 -25.44 16.61
N LEU A 416 -17.06 -26.61 16.16
CA LEU A 416 -16.05 -26.80 15.13
C LEU A 416 -16.76 -27.25 13.83
N PRO A 417 -16.98 -26.35 12.87
CA PRO A 417 -17.60 -26.70 11.61
C PRO A 417 -16.64 -27.48 10.70
N ILE A 418 -17.12 -28.58 10.13
CA ILE A 418 -16.34 -29.46 9.27
C ILE A 418 -17.13 -29.72 7.98
N ASP A 419 -16.59 -29.23 6.85
CA ASP A 419 -17.22 -29.41 5.55
C ASP A 419 -17.14 -30.89 5.11
N PRO A 420 -18.27 -31.57 4.81
CA PRO A 420 -18.27 -32.95 4.34
C PRO A 420 -17.54 -33.18 3.01
N ASP A 421 -17.30 -32.13 2.24
CA ASP A 421 -16.52 -32.18 1.00
C ASP A 421 -15.00 -32.20 1.24
N TYR A 422 -14.54 -32.03 2.49
CA TYR A 422 -13.12 -32.12 2.80
C TYR A 422 -12.59 -33.56 2.70
N PRO A 423 -11.32 -33.73 2.29
CA PRO A 423 -10.69 -35.06 2.31
C PRO A 423 -10.72 -35.69 3.72
N ALA A 424 -10.92 -37.01 3.79
CA ALA A 424 -11.02 -37.74 5.06
C ALA A 424 -9.82 -37.52 5.99
N GLU A 425 -8.61 -37.44 5.44
CA GLU A 425 -7.38 -37.14 6.20
C GLU A 425 -7.46 -35.77 6.88
N ARG A 426 -8.01 -34.76 6.19
CA ARG A 426 -8.18 -33.41 6.73
C ARG A 426 -9.23 -33.40 7.84
N ILE A 427 -10.35 -34.10 7.66
CA ILE A 427 -11.39 -34.25 8.68
C ILE A 427 -10.82 -34.91 9.94
N GLY A 428 -10.10 -36.03 9.76
CA GLY A 428 -9.44 -36.73 10.86
C GLY A 428 -8.45 -35.84 11.61
N TYR A 429 -7.59 -35.12 10.88
CA TYR A 429 -6.66 -34.16 11.46
C TYR A 429 -7.36 -33.07 12.28
N MET A 430 -8.44 -32.46 11.75
CA MET A 430 -9.17 -31.41 12.47
C MET A 430 -9.80 -31.92 13.77
N LEU A 431 -10.34 -33.14 13.76
CA LEU A 431 -10.93 -33.77 14.95
C LEU A 431 -9.86 -34.10 15.98
N GLU A 432 -8.71 -34.61 15.56
CA GLU A 432 -7.58 -34.94 16.44
C GLU A 432 -6.95 -33.67 17.04
N ASP A 433 -6.61 -32.68 16.22
CA ASP A 433 -5.94 -31.43 16.63
C ASP A 433 -6.84 -30.56 17.53
N SER A 434 -8.15 -30.59 17.30
CA SER A 434 -9.11 -29.86 18.16
C SER A 434 -9.38 -30.53 19.50
N GLY A 435 -9.05 -31.81 19.67
CA GLY A 435 -9.41 -32.57 20.86
C GLY A 435 -10.93 -32.75 21.04
N ALA A 436 -11.73 -32.56 19.99
CA ALA A 436 -13.18 -32.75 20.08
C ALA A 436 -13.51 -34.22 20.36
N ASP A 437 -14.33 -34.47 21.38
CA ASP A 437 -14.73 -35.82 21.78
C ASP A 437 -16.21 -36.10 21.54
N ILE A 438 -16.95 -35.13 21.03
CA ILE A 438 -18.33 -35.25 20.54
C ILE A 438 -18.39 -34.70 19.11
N LEU A 439 -19.03 -35.46 18.22
CA LEU A 439 -19.26 -35.09 16.83
C LEU A 439 -20.75 -35.19 16.48
N LEU A 440 -21.34 -34.06 16.10
CA LEU A 440 -22.65 -33.99 15.48
C LEU A 440 -22.54 -34.29 13.98
N THR A 441 -23.32 -35.24 13.47
CA THR A 441 -23.34 -35.57 12.04
C THR A 441 -24.71 -36.03 11.55
N GLN A 442 -24.87 -36.31 10.26
CA GLN A 442 -26.09 -36.86 9.66
C GLN A 442 -25.93 -38.37 9.43
N LYS A 443 -27.00 -39.18 9.53
CA LYS A 443 -26.92 -40.65 9.33
C LYS A 443 -26.25 -41.04 8.01
N ARG A 444 -26.53 -40.31 6.92
CA ARG A 444 -25.92 -40.55 5.60
C ARG A 444 -24.41 -40.29 5.53
N LEU A 445 -23.87 -39.47 6.45
CA LEU A 445 -22.44 -39.16 6.53
C LEU A 445 -21.68 -40.09 7.49
N GLN A 446 -22.35 -41.07 8.10
CA GLN A 446 -21.75 -41.98 9.08
C GLN A 446 -20.47 -42.66 8.57
N GLY A 447 -20.39 -42.96 7.26
CA GLY A 447 -19.19 -43.53 6.64
C GLY A 447 -17.95 -42.66 6.76
N GLN A 448 -18.09 -41.33 6.80
CA GLN A 448 -16.98 -40.38 6.97
C GLN A 448 -16.50 -40.28 8.43
N THR A 449 -17.26 -40.85 9.38
CA THR A 449 -16.92 -40.86 10.81
C THR A 449 -16.23 -42.15 11.26
N MET A 450 -16.01 -43.11 10.34
CA MET A 450 -15.34 -44.39 10.62
C MET A 450 -13.86 -44.18 10.94
N GLY A 451 -13.57 -43.91 12.23
CA GLY A 451 -12.22 -43.59 12.70
C GLY A 451 -12.20 -42.55 13.83
N PHE A 452 -13.32 -41.85 14.05
CA PHE A 452 -13.46 -40.95 15.19
C PHE A 452 -13.64 -41.76 16.49
N ALA A 453 -12.78 -41.50 17.48
CA ALA A 453 -12.80 -42.22 18.76
C ALA A 453 -13.84 -41.69 19.77
N GLY A 454 -14.38 -40.49 19.52
CA GLY A 454 -15.38 -39.84 20.37
C GLY A 454 -16.81 -40.30 20.10
N GLU A 455 -17.75 -39.66 20.78
CA GLU A 455 -19.17 -39.96 20.64
C GLU A 455 -19.77 -39.27 19.41
N VAL A 456 -20.44 -40.04 18.56
CA VAL A 456 -21.14 -39.55 17.37
C VAL A 456 -22.63 -39.46 17.63
N LEU A 457 -23.22 -38.27 17.42
CA LEU A 457 -24.65 -38.04 17.53
C LEU A 457 -25.22 -37.65 16.17
N HIS A 458 -26.34 -38.26 15.80
CA HIS A 458 -27.01 -38.01 14.53
C HIS A 458 -28.04 -36.89 14.67
N VAL A 459 -27.78 -35.71 14.09
CA VAL A 459 -28.67 -34.54 14.21
C VAL A 459 -30.03 -34.73 13.53
N ASP A 460 -30.14 -35.73 12.66
CA ASP A 460 -31.36 -36.22 12.00
C ASP A 460 -32.00 -37.43 12.75
N ASP A 461 -31.70 -37.59 14.05
CA ASP A 461 -32.35 -38.54 14.94
C ASP A 461 -33.34 -37.84 15.88
N GLU A 462 -34.63 -38.08 15.67
CA GLU A 462 -35.73 -37.53 16.47
C GLU A 462 -35.60 -37.81 17.98
N ARG A 463 -34.85 -38.85 18.37
CA ARG A 463 -34.62 -39.16 19.79
C ARG A 463 -33.84 -38.07 20.52
N LEU A 464 -33.07 -37.23 19.81
CA LEU A 464 -32.35 -36.10 20.40
C LEU A 464 -33.29 -34.94 20.78
N TYR A 465 -34.51 -34.92 20.23
CA TYR A 465 -35.48 -33.84 20.37
C TYR A 465 -36.71 -34.27 21.21
N ALA A 466 -36.51 -35.19 22.15
CA ALA A 466 -37.58 -35.71 23.03
C ALA A 466 -37.61 -35.06 24.43
N LEU A 467 -36.59 -34.27 24.78
CA LEU A 467 -36.50 -33.61 26.08
C LEU A 467 -37.38 -32.34 26.14
N ASP A 468 -37.40 -31.67 27.29
CA ASP A 468 -38.05 -30.37 27.44
C ASP A 468 -37.45 -29.34 26.46
N ASN A 469 -38.30 -28.46 25.89
CA ASN A 469 -37.92 -27.49 24.87
C ASN A 469 -37.83 -26.04 25.36
N THR A 470 -38.03 -25.78 26.67
CA THR A 470 -37.91 -24.44 27.26
C THR A 470 -36.45 -23.99 27.31
N ASP A 471 -36.22 -22.68 27.48
CA ASP A 471 -34.86 -22.13 27.58
C ASP A 471 -34.10 -22.76 28.77
N LEU A 472 -32.80 -22.97 28.59
CA LEU A 472 -31.92 -23.50 29.64
C LEU A 472 -31.25 -22.32 30.36
N ASP A 473 -30.87 -22.52 31.62
CA ASP A 473 -30.02 -21.55 32.32
C ASP A 473 -28.71 -21.34 31.56
N HIS A 474 -28.29 -20.09 31.39
CA HIS A 474 -27.02 -19.76 30.75
C HIS A 474 -25.85 -20.16 31.65
N THR A 475 -24.97 -21.01 31.15
CA THR A 475 -23.81 -21.54 31.90
C THR A 475 -22.46 -21.05 31.38
N GLY A 476 -22.46 -20.17 30.36
CA GLY A 476 -21.27 -19.65 29.70
C GLY A 476 -21.15 -18.13 29.79
N SER A 477 -19.93 -17.64 29.64
CA SER A 477 -19.52 -16.23 29.63
C SER A 477 -19.31 -15.72 28.21
N SER A 478 -19.29 -14.39 28.04
CA SER A 478 -18.89 -13.77 26.78
C SER A 478 -17.40 -13.97 26.44
N LYS A 479 -16.62 -14.46 27.40
CA LYS A 479 -15.20 -14.84 27.25
C LYS A 479 -14.98 -16.29 26.83
N ASP A 480 -16.03 -17.10 26.80
CA ASP A 480 -15.90 -18.48 26.37
C ASP A 480 -15.86 -18.56 24.84
N LEU A 481 -15.29 -19.64 24.32
CA LEU A 481 -15.24 -19.90 22.89
C LEU A 481 -16.64 -20.01 22.26
N ALA A 482 -16.86 -19.29 21.16
CA ALA A 482 -18.03 -19.43 20.31
C ALA A 482 -17.83 -20.52 19.24
N TYR A 483 -16.64 -20.52 18.61
CA TYR A 483 -16.30 -21.48 17.57
C TYR A 483 -14.80 -21.67 17.43
N VAL A 484 -14.44 -22.76 16.73
CA VAL A 484 -13.09 -23.00 16.24
C VAL A 484 -13.14 -23.24 14.73
N ILE A 485 -12.64 -22.30 13.92
CA ILE A 485 -12.63 -22.43 12.45
C ILE A 485 -11.21 -22.66 11.95
N TYR A 486 -11.01 -23.70 11.14
CA TYR A 486 -9.70 -24.03 10.60
C TYR A 486 -9.38 -23.23 9.34
N THR A 487 -8.16 -22.68 9.29
CA THR A 487 -7.63 -21.95 8.13
C THR A 487 -6.50 -22.74 7.47
N SER A 488 -6.23 -22.48 6.19
CA SER A 488 -5.03 -22.99 5.50
C SER A 488 -3.79 -22.32 6.10
N GLY A 489 -3.23 -22.90 7.16
CA GLY A 489 -2.08 -22.34 7.85
C GLY A 489 -0.90 -22.15 6.89
N SER A 490 -0.11 -21.09 7.10
CA SER A 490 1.08 -20.77 6.30
C SER A 490 2.14 -21.88 6.27
N THR A 491 2.06 -22.83 7.21
CA THR A 491 2.94 -23.99 7.37
C THR A 491 2.44 -25.24 6.64
N GLY A 492 1.37 -25.15 5.84
CA GLY A 492 0.76 -26.27 5.11
C GLY A 492 -0.20 -27.15 5.93
N LYS A 493 -0.06 -27.17 7.26
CA LYS A 493 -1.03 -27.80 8.18
C LYS A 493 -2.15 -26.81 8.55
N PRO A 494 -3.43 -27.22 8.47
CA PRO A 494 -4.54 -26.39 8.94
C PRO A 494 -4.39 -25.99 10.41
N LYS A 495 -4.83 -24.79 10.78
CA LYS A 495 -4.81 -24.30 12.17
C LYS A 495 -6.20 -23.85 12.62
N GLY A 496 -6.66 -24.34 13.77
CA GLY A 496 -7.91 -23.93 14.39
C GLY A 496 -7.79 -22.54 15.02
N VAL A 497 -8.55 -21.58 14.50
CA VAL A 497 -8.66 -20.23 15.08
C VAL A 497 -9.79 -20.25 16.10
N MET A 498 -9.42 -20.06 17.37
CA MET A 498 -10.34 -20.01 18.50
C MET A 498 -10.87 -18.59 18.67
N ILE A 499 -12.18 -18.41 18.66
CA ILE A 499 -12.82 -17.09 18.75
C ILE A 499 -13.81 -17.08 19.91
N GLU A 500 -13.65 -16.10 20.81
CA GLU A 500 -14.54 -15.84 21.95
C GLU A 500 -15.86 -15.20 21.53
N GLN A 501 -16.91 -15.37 22.33
CA GLN A 501 -18.25 -14.83 22.08
C GLN A 501 -18.28 -13.30 21.93
N ASP A 502 -17.53 -12.57 22.75
CA ASP A 502 -17.54 -11.10 22.77
C ASP A 502 -17.07 -10.46 21.45
N GLY A 503 -16.01 -10.99 20.85
CA GLY A 503 -15.48 -10.55 19.56
C GLY A 503 -16.49 -10.78 18.43
N VAL A 504 -17.22 -11.90 18.48
CA VAL A 504 -18.30 -12.18 17.53
C VAL A 504 -19.44 -11.19 17.72
N ILE A 505 -19.91 -10.99 18.95
CA ILE A 505 -21.02 -10.08 19.27
C ILE A 505 -20.71 -8.66 18.83
N ASN A 506 -19.50 -8.18 19.07
CA ASN A 506 -19.04 -6.87 18.60
C ASN A 506 -19.25 -6.73 17.09
N ALA A 507 -18.79 -7.70 16.29
CA ALA A 507 -18.94 -7.69 14.84
C ALA A 507 -20.41 -7.80 14.39
N LEU A 508 -21.20 -8.69 15.02
CA LEU A 508 -22.61 -8.89 14.68
C LEU A 508 -23.46 -7.64 14.95
N LEU A 509 -23.26 -6.98 16.09
CA LEU A 509 -24.03 -5.79 16.47
C LEU A 509 -23.62 -4.55 15.68
N TRP A 510 -22.32 -4.36 15.42
CA TRP A 510 -21.87 -3.35 14.48
C TRP A 510 -22.54 -3.54 13.11
N ARG A 511 -22.53 -4.78 12.58
CA ARG A 511 -23.12 -5.10 11.28
C ARG A 511 -24.63 -4.89 11.27
N LYS A 512 -25.32 -5.29 12.34
CA LYS A 512 -26.77 -5.05 12.52
C LYS A 512 -27.09 -3.57 12.38
N GLN A 513 -26.33 -2.71 13.06
CA GLN A 513 -26.54 -1.26 13.03
C GLN A 513 -26.17 -0.66 11.66
N ALA A 514 -25.00 -0.99 11.12
CA ALA A 514 -24.47 -0.40 9.89
C ALA A 514 -25.37 -0.69 8.66
N TYR A 515 -25.99 -1.87 8.61
CA TYR A 515 -26.86 -2.28 7.50
C TYR A 515 -28.35 -2.27 7.84
N GLY A 516 -28.74 -1.83 9.04
CA GLY A 516 -30.15 -1.66 9.43
C GLY A 516 -30.97 -2.95 9.46
N PHE A 517 -30.36 -4.09 9.81
CA PHE A 517 -31.06 -5.38 9.86
C PHE A 517 -32.24 -5.36 10.86
N ASN A 518 -33.37 -5.91 10.42
CA ASN A 518 -34.63 -6.03 11.18
C ASN A 518 -35.48 -7.18 10.62
N GLU A 519 -36.63 -7.46 11.23
CA GLU A 519 -37.52 -8.59 10.96
C GLU A 519 -38.07 -8.65 9.53
N THR A 520 -38.14 -7.53 8.82
CA THR A 520 -38.66 -7.49 7.44
C THR A 520 -37.68 -8.05 6.41
N HIS A 521 -36.41 -8.25 6.81
CA HIS A 521 -35.35 -8.66 5.90
C HIS A 521 -35.32 -10.17 5.65
N SER A 522 -34.89 -10.50 4.43
CA SER A 522 -34.63 -11.86 3.96
C SER A 522 -33.17 -11.95 3.51
N VAL A 523 -32.40 -12.87 4.07
CA VAL A 523 -30.95 -12.94 3.86
C VAL A 523 -30.53 -14.29 3.30
N LEU A 524 -29.95 -14.29 2.10
CA LEU A 524 -29.47 -15.51 1.47
C LEU A 524 -28.09 -15.91 2.01
N GLN A 525 -27.97 -17.17 2.44
CA GLN A 525 -26.74 -17.73 2.99
C GLN A 525 -25.97 -18.48 1.89
N LEU A 526 -24.82 -17.93 1.49
CA LEU A 526 -24.00 -18.48 0.40
C LEU A 526 -22.69 -19.12 0.89
N PHE A 527 -22.08 -18.55 1.95
CA PHE A 527 -20.84 -19.08 2.52
C PHE A 527 -21.00 -20.50 3.07
N SER A 528 -19.92 -21.29 3.01
CA SER A 528 -19.82 -22.54 3.78
C SER A 528 -19.80 -22.19 5.26
N TYR A 529 -20.47 -23.00 6.09
CA TYR A 529 -20.47 -22.82 7.55
C TYR A 529 -19.12 -23.13 8.19
N SER A 530 -18.19 -23.72 7.42
CA SER A 530 -16.76 -23.88 7.78
C SER A 530 -15.91 -22.65 7.48
N PHE A 531 -16.51 -21.54 7.03
CA PHE A 531 -15.85 -20.26 6.80
C PHE A 531 -16.42 -19.20 7.75
N ASP A 532 -15.56 -18.35 8.31
CA ASP A 532 -15.94 -17.32 9.28
C ASP A 532 -16.97 -16.30 8.74
N GLY A 533 -16.95 -16.04 7.42
CA GLY A 533 -17.97 -15.25 6.73
C GLY A 533 -19.40 -15.75 6.96
N PHE A 534 -19.61 -17.05 7.21
CA PHE A 534 -20.93 -17.58 7.55
C PHE A 534 -21.43 -17.06 8.91
N VAL A 535 -20.55 -16.90 9.89
CA VAL A 535 -20.91 -16.46 11.24
C VAL A 535 -21.60 -15.11 11.18
N THR A 536 -20.96 -14.14 10.51
CA THR A 536 -21.55 -12.82 10.35
C THR A 536 -22.77 -12.88 9.44
N SER A 537 -22.73 -13.59 8.30
CA SER A 537 -23.84 -13.66 7.35
C SER A 537 -25.11 -14.28 7.93
N PHE A 538 -24.97 -15.25 8.83
CA PHE A 538 -26.07 -15.99 9.44
C PHE A 538 -26.54 -15.38 10.76
N PHE A 539 -25.66 -15.13 11.73
CA PHE A 539 -26.11 -14.68 13.06
C PHE A 539 -26.58 -13.23 13.07
N THR A 540 -26.04 -12.35 12.23
CA THR A 540 -26.50 -10.93 12.20
C THR A 540 -28.01 -10.82 11.90
N PRO A 541 -28.53 -11.42 10.81
CA PRO A 541 -29.98 -11.39 10.56
C PRO A 541 -30.79 -12.14 11.61
N ILE A 542 -30.30 -13.28 12.09
CA ILE A 542 -31.01 -14.09 13.09
C ILE A 542 -31.15 -13.34 14.42
N LEU A 543 -30.13 -12.60 14.87
CA LEU A 543 -30.22 -11.73 16.04
C LEU A 543 -31.01 -10.43 15.80
N SER A 544 -31.57 -10.27 14.60
CA SER A 544 -32.37 -9.10 14.18
C SER A 544 -33.82 -9.45 13.86
N GLY A 545 -34.24 -10.71 14.02
CA GLY A 545 -35.60 -11.16 13.71
C GLY A 545 -35.83 -11.46 12.22
N ALA A 546 -34.82 -11.28 11.38
CA ALA A 546 -34.90 -11.51 9.94
C ALA A 546 -34.98 -13.03 9.63
N ARG A 547 -35.30 -13.37 8.38
CA ARG A 547 -35.25 -14.75 7.90
C ARG A 547 -33.94 -15.06 7.16
N ALA A 548 -33.32 -16.20 7.47
CA ALA A 548 -32.18 -16.74 6.75
C ALA A 548 -32.64 -17.78 5.71
N ILE A 549 -32.25 -17.59 4.46
CA ILE A 549 -32.55 -18.48 3.35
C ILE A 549 -31.31 -19.34 3.09
N LEU A 550 -31.40 -20.63 3.36
CA LEU A 550 -30.40 -21.62 3.01
C LEU A 550 -30.62 -22.11 1.57
N LEU A 551 -29.53 -22.41 0.89
CA LEU A 551 -29.53 -22.94 -0.46
C LEU A 551 -28.57 -24.12 -0.51
N GLN A 552 -28.99 -25.24 -1.14
CA GLN A 552 -28.14 -26.43 -1.27
C GLN A 552 -26.93 -26.15 -2.17
N ASP A 553 -27.19 -25.67 -3.39
CA ASP A 553 -26.16 -25.36 -4.37
C ASP A 553 -25.86 -23.86 -4.38
N THR A 554 -24.92 -23.44 -3.54
CA THR A 554 -24.53 -22.03 -3.39
C THR A 554 -23.49 -21.54 -4.39
N ARG A 555 -23.08 -22.40 -5.33
CA ARG A 555 -22.15 -22.06 -6.41
C ARG A 555 -22.85 -21.88 -7.75
N ASN A 556 -24.12 -22.27 -7.85
CA ASN A 556 -24.90 -22.20 -9.08
C ASN A 556 -25.62 -20.85 -9.25
N PRO A 557 -25.21 -20.02 -10.22
CA PRO A 557 -25.81 -18.70 -10.43
C PRO A 557 -27.31 -18.74 -10.69
N TYR A 558 -27.82 -19.76 -11.37
CA TYR A 558 -29.26 -19.90 -11.61
C TYR A 558 -30.03 -20.12 -10.31
N ALA A 559 -29.54 -21.03 -9.45
CA ALA A 559 -30.17 -21.33 -8.17
C ALA A 559 -30.18 -20.08 -7.27
N ILE A 560 -29.07 -19.33 -7.25
CA ILE A 560 -28.93 -18.08 -6.50
C ILE A 560 -29.92 -17.02 -6.99
N VAL A 561 -29.93 -16.73 -8.30
CA VAL A 561 -30.83 -15.71 -8.88
C VAL A 561 -32.29 -16.09 -8.65
N LYS A 562 -32.64 -17.37 -8.81
CA LYS A 562 -33.99 -17.87 -8.51
C LYS A 562 -34.34 -17.67 -7.04
N ALA A 563 -33.45 -18.03 -6.11
CA ALA A 563 -33.67 -17.83 -4.68
C ALA A 563 -33.82 -16.34 -4.31
N ILE A 564 -33.04 -15.46 -4.93
CA ILE A 564 -33.16 -14.01 -4.75
C ILE A 564 -34.57 -13.53 -5.11
N ALA A 565 -35.08 -13.93 -6.27
CA ALA A 565 -36.39 -13.52 -6.74
C ALA A 565 -37.53 -14.13 -5.92
N THR A 566 -37.51 -15.46 -5.72
CA THR A 566 -38.60 -16.18 -5.03
C THR A 566 -38.68 -15.81 -3.55
N SER A 567 -37.54 -15.70 -2.87
CA SER A 567 -37.47 -15.44 -1.44
C SER A 567 -37.31 -13.95 -1.12
N LYS A 568 -37.54 -13.06 -2.09
CA LYS A 568 -37.43 -11.59 -1.97
C LYS A 568 -36.21 -11.19 -1.14
N VAL A 569 -35.05 -11.69 -1.54
CA VAL A 569 -33.81 -11.52 -0.79
C VAL A 569 -33.45 -10.03 -0.77
N SER A 570 -33.26 -9.51 0.44
CA SER A 570 -32.86 -8.13 0.69
C SER A 570 -31.34 -7.97 0.82
N HIS A 571 -30.67 -9.01 1.34
CA HIS A 571 -29.23 -8.99 1.60
C HIS A 571 -28.62 -10.35 1.27
N PHE A 572 -27.40 -10.36 0.76
CA PHE A 572 -26.54 -11.53 0.71
C PHE A 572 -25.07 -11.06 0.75
N ILE A 573 -24.16 -11.95 1.13
CA ILE A 573 -22.72 -11.73 0.98
C ILE A 573 -22.16 -12.87 0.14
N CYS A 574 -21.28 -12.54 -0.79
CA CYS A 574 -20.51 -13.51 -1.55
C CYS A 574 -19.08 -13.02 -1.78
N VAL A 575 -18.23 -13.92 -2.29
CA VAL A 575 -16.89 -13.57 -2.77
C VAL A 575 -16.95 -12.91 -4.15
N PRO A 576 -15.97 -12.07 -4.54
CA PRO A 576 -15.96 -11.40 -5.83
C PRO A 576 -16.12 -12.33 -7.05
N SER A 577 -15.50 -13.51 -7.03
CA SER A 577 -15.60 -14.50 -8.12
C SER A 577 -17.03 -15.05 -8.31
N LEU A 578 -17.76 -15.29 -7.22
CA LEU A 578 -19.16 -15.73 -7.28
C LEU A 578 -20.06 -14.58 -7.73
N PHE A 579 -19.79 -13.35 -7.30
CA PHE A 579 -20.52 -12.18 -7.79
C PHE A 579 -20.36 -12.00 -9.30
N GLN A 580 -19.14 -12.13 -9.82
CA GLN A 580 -18.88 -12.09 -11.26
C GLN A 580 -19.67 -13.17 -12.02
N ALA A 581 -19.66 -14.42 -11.53
CA ALA A 581 -20.43 -15.49 -12.15
C ALA A 581 -21.95 -15.23 -12.17
N ILE A 582 -22.49 -14.57 -11.14
CA ILE A 582 -23.89 -14.12 -11.11
C ILE A 582 -24.12 -13.02 -12.15
N GLN A 583 -23.21 -12.04 -12.28
CA GLN A 583 -23.31 -10.97 -13.26
C GLN A 583 -23.27 -11.50 -14.70
N GLU A 584 -22.34 -12.40 -15.01
CA GLU A 584 -22.22 -13.03 -16.32
C GLU A 584 -23.51 -13.78 -16.67
N TYR A 585 -24.03 -14.59 -15.74
CA TYR A 585 -25.29 -15.31 -15.91
C TYR A 585 -26.47 -14.38 -16.24
N LEU A 586 -26.58 -13.24 -15.57
CA LEU A 586 -27.63 -12.25 -15.83
C LEU A 586 -27.45 -11.55 -17.18
N SER A 587 -26.21 -11.23 -17.57
CA SER A 587 -25.90 -10.53 -18.83
C SER A 587 -26.25 -11.35 -20.08
N HIS A 588 -26.22 -12.68 -20.00
CA HIS A 588 -26.61 -13.56 -21.10
C HIS A 588 -28.13 -13.75 -21.24
N ARG A 589 -28.94 -13.15 -20.36
CA ARG A 589 -30.41 -13.24 -20.36
C ARG A 589 -31.13 -11.91 -20.62
N CYS A 590 -30.39 -10.79 -20.61
CA CYS A 590 -30.84 -9.50 -21.13
C CYS A 590 -30.40 -9.36 -22.59
#